data_AF-A0A354DEY2-F1
#
_entry.id   AF-A0A354DEY2-F1
#
_cell.length_a   1.000
_cell.length_b   1.000
_cell.length_c   1.000
_cell.angle_alpha   90.00
_cell.angle_beta   90.00
_cell.angle_gamma   90.00
#
_symmetry.space_group_name_H-M   'P 1'
#
loop_
_entity.id
_entity.type
_entity.pdbx_description
1 polymer ?
#
loop_
_entity_poly.entity_id
_entity_poly.type
_entity_poly.pdbx_seq_one_letter_code
_entity_poly.pdbx_strand_id
1 'polypeptide(L)'
;SEVAGRMAVQIGAHLLEKNQGGKGVLLGGVPGVQAGKVTIIGGGIVGANAAKIALGMGAHVTIIDINPNRLRYLEEIFQGRLQTLISNGYNITRAVREADLLIGAVLIPGAKAP
;
A
#
# COMPACT_ATOMS: atom_id res chain seq x y z
N SER A 1 -12.02 7.14 -5.05
CA SER A 1 -11.52 7.67 -6.33
C SER A 1 -10.40 6.78 -6.83
N GLU A 2 -10.46 6.28 -8.07
CA GLU A 2 -9.41 5.42 -8.64
C GLU A 2 -8.11 6.19 -8.88
N VAL A 3 -8.23 7.40 -9.44
CA VAL A 3 -7.10 8.27 -9.78
C VAL A 3 -6.25 8.57 -8.55
N ALA A 4 -6.88 8.92 -7.43
CA ALA A 4 -6.19 9.21 -6.17
C ALA A 4 -5.32 8.03 -5.71
N GLY A 5 -5.83 6.80 -5.79
CA GLY A 5 -5.09 5.61 -5.38
C GLY A 5 -3.85 5.37 -6.25
N ARG A 6 -3.98 5.57 -7.57
CA ARG A 6 -2.85 5.42 -8.50
C ARG A 6 -1.80 6.49 -8.32
N MET A 7 -2.23 7.75 -8.22
CA MET A 7 -1.37 8.91 -8.02
C MET A 7 -0.61 8.83 -6.68
N ALA A 8 -1.24 8.32 -5.62
CA ALA A 8 -0.60 8.18 -4.31
C ALA A 8 0.70 7.36 -4.37
N VAL A 9 0.74 6.30 -5.18
CA VAL A 9 1.95 5.49 -5.36
C VAL A 9 3.01 6.24 -6.18
N GLN A 10 2.60 6.90 -7.27
CA GLN A 10 3.54 7.66 -8.11
C GLN A 10 4.20 8.80 -7.33
N ILE A 11 3.40 9.57 -6.59
CA ILE A 11 3.90 10.64 -5.72
C ILE A 11 4.76 10.05 -4.59
N GLY A 12 4.29 8.98 -3.96
CA GLY A 12 5.04 8.32 -2.88
C GLY A 12 6.40 7.80 -3.33
N ALA A 13 6.49 7.21 -4.52
CA ALA A 13 7.75 6.75 -5.11
C ALA A 13 8.71 7.91 -5.35
N HIS A 14 8.20 9.04 -5.88
CA HIS A 14 9.00 10.23 -6.07
C HIS A 14 9.51 10.80 -4.73
N LEU A 15 8.66 10.88 -3.71
CA LEU A 15 9.04 11.35 -2.37
C LEU A 15 10.03 10.40 -1.65
N LEU A 16 10.15 9.14 -2.09
CA LEU A 16 11.16 8.22 -1.56
C LEU A 16 12.57 8.51 -2.07
N GLU A 17 12.73 9.27 -3.15
CA GLU A 17 14.04 9.63 -3.69
C GLU A 17 14.87 10.44 -2.70
N LYS A 18 16.20 10.26 -2.69
CA LYS A 18 17.10 11.01 -1.80
C LYS A 18 17.06 12.51 -2.04
N ASN A 19 16.95 12.93 -3.30
CA ASN A 19 16.88 14.34 -3.66
C ASN A 19 15.61 15.03 -3.12
N GLN A 20 14.55 14.24 -2.87
CA GLN A 20 13.30 14.71 -2.26
C GLN A 20 13.31 14.60 -0.72
N GLY A 21 14.45 14.24 -0.12
CA GLY A 21 14.60 14.03 1.33
C GLY A 21 14.13 12.66 1.82
N GLY A 22 13.78 11.74 0.91
CA GLY A 22 13.28 10.41 1.22
C GLY A 22 14.34 9.41 1.68
N LYS A 23 13.88 8.17 1.86
CA LYS A 23 14.74 7.05 2.31
C LYS A 23 15.78 6.63 1.26
N GLY A 24 15.62 7.00 -0.01
CA GLY A 24 16.44 6.53 -1.13
C GLY A 24 16.06 5.13 -1.61
N VAL A 25 14.78 4.78 -1.50
CA VAL A 25 14.28 3.42 -1.80
C VAL A 25 13.64 3.41 -3.18
N LEU A 26 14.11 2.49 -4.03
CA LEU A 26 13.46 2.16 -5.30
C LEU A 26 12.38 1.11 -5.04
N LEU A 27 11.11 1.45 -5.28
CA LEU A 27 10.00 0.54 -5.00
C LEU A 27 10.13 -0.82 -5.70
N GLY A 28 10.60 -0.86 -6.94
CA GLY A 28 10.74 -2.11 -7.68
C GLY A 28 11.94 -2.96 -7.31
N GLY A 29 12.89 -2.43 -6.53
CA GLY A 29 14.19 -3.05 -6.34
C GLY A 29 14.89 -3.34 -7.67
N VAL A 30 15.90 -4.20 -7.62
CA VAL A 30 16.60 -4.79 -8.76
C VAL A 30 17.10 -6.18 -8.33
N PRO A 31 17.46 -7.09 -9.25
CA PRO A 31 18.03 -8.39 -8.85
C PRO A 31 19.18 -8.24 -7.84
N GLY A 32 19.06 -8.90 -6.69
CA GLY A 32 20.02 -8.81 -5.57
C GLY A 32 19.76 -7.69 -4.56
N VAL A 33 18.75 -6.83 -4.77
CA VAL A 33 18.36 -5.73 -3.86
C VAL A 33 16.88 -5.87 -3.51
N GLN A 34 16.54 -5.73 -2.23
CA GLN A 34 15.15 -5.82 -1.78
C GLN A 34 14.27 -4.74 -2.42
N ALA A 35 13.07 -5.12 -2.84
CA ALA A 35 12.05 -4.18 -3.27
C ALA A 35 11.50 -3.39 -2.08
N GLY A 36 11.00 -2.18 -2.36
CA GLY A 36 10.40 -1.34 -1.33
C GLY A 36 9.11 -1.94 -0.75
N LYS A 37 8.86 -1.66 0.53
CA LYS A 37 7.66 -2.12 1.24
C LYS A 37 6.57 -1.04 1.22
N VAL A 38 5.42 -1.35 0.63
CA VAL A 38 4.25 -0.47 0.58
C VAL A 38 3.14 -1.03 1.47
N THR A 39 2.77 -0.29 2.51
CA THR A 39 1.63 -0.61 3.37
C THR A 39 0.46 0.30 3.01
N ILE A 40 -0.71 -0.30 2.82
CA ILE A 40 -1.95 0.40 2.46
C ILE A 40 -3.00 0.10 3.54
N ILE A 41 -3.52 1.14 4.19
CA ILE A 41 -4.60 1.00 5.18
C ILE A 41 -5.92 1.34 4.51
N GLY A 42 -6.79 0.35 4.35
CA GLY A 42 -8.06 0.44 3.64
C GLY A 42 -8.01 -0.23 2.27
N GLY A 43 -8.80 -1.28 2.08
CA GLY A 43 -8.87 -2.10 0.86
C GLY A 43 -9.94 -1.65 -0.12
N GLY A 44 -10.56 -0.47 0.05
CA GLY A 44 -11.59 0.08 -0.84
C GLY A 44 -11.08 0.39 -2.26
N ILE A 45 -11.82 1.21 -3.01
CA ILE A 45 -11.47 1.56 -4.41
C ILE A 45 -10.09 2.23 -4.49
N VAL A 46 -9.78 3.14 -3.56
CA VAL A 46 -8.48 3.85 -3.50
C VAL A 46 -7.37 2.84 -3.23
N GLY A 47 -7.51 2.02 -2.18
CA GLY A 47 -6.49 1.05 -1.78
C GLY A 47 -6.22 -0.02 -2.82
N ALA A 48 -7.25 -0.55 -3.47
CA ALA A 48 -7.10 -1.54 -4.54
C ALA A 48 -6.33 -0.96 -5.75
N ASN A 49 -6.61 0.30 -6.12
CA ASN A 49 -5.87 0.96 -7.20
C ASN A 49 -4.44 1.29 -6.80
N ALA A 50 -4.18 1.68 -5.55
CA ALA A 50 -2.83 1.85 -5.02
C ALA A 50 -2.06 0.52 -5.07
N ALA A 51 -2.65 -0.58 -4.60
CA ALA A 51 -2.01 -1.89 -4.66
C ALA A 51 -1.68 -2.32 -6.09
N LYS A 52 -2.59 -2.08 -7.05
CA LYS A 52 -2.34 -2.38 -8.46
C LYS A 52 -1.10 -1.67 -9.00
N ILE A 53 -0.93 -0.38 -8.70
CA ILE A 53 0.24 0.37 -9.16
C ILE A 53 1.51 -0.05 -8.41
N ALA A 54 1.45 -0.19 -7.08
CA ALA A 54 2.61 -0.58 -6.28
C ALA A 54 3.14 -1.98 -6.67
N LEU A 55 2.24 -2.95 -6.87
CA LEU A 55 2.61 -4.28 -7.39
C LEU A 55 3.18 -4.19 -8.80
N GLY A 56 2.59 -3.36 -9.68
CA GLY A 56 3.09 -3.14 -11.03
C GLY A 56 4.49 -2.51 -11.07
N MET A 57 4.84 -1.74 -10.03
CA MET A 57 6.19 -1.20 -9.84
C MET A 57 7.17 -2.21 -9.25
N GLY A 58 6.73 -3.41 -8.82
CA GLY A 58 7.58 -4.45 -8.24
C GLY A 58 7.71 -4.40 -6.72
N ALA A 59 6.93 -3.58 -6.03
CA ALA A 59 6.99 -3.45 -4.58
C ALA A 59 6.42 -4.66 -3.83
N HIS A 60 6.86 -4.86 -2.59
CA HIS A 60 6.18 -5.72 -1.64
C HIS A 60 4.98 -4.97 -1.04
N VAL A 61 3.76 -5.44 -1.31
CA VAL A 61 2.54 -4.73 -0.94
C VAL A 61 1.78 -5.48 0.14
N THR A 62 1.38 -4.75 1.19
CA THR A 62 0.47 -5.21 2.24
C THR A 62 -0.77 -4.32 2.30
N ILE A 63 -1.97 -4.90 2.19
CA ILE A 63 -3.24 -4.23 2.47
C ILE A 63 -3.78 -4.65 3.84
N ILE A 64 -4.20 -3.66 4.61
CA ILE A 64 -4.86 -3.84 5.91
C ILE A 64 -6.32 -3.37 5.80
N ASP A 65 -7.28 -4.22 6.14
CA ASP A 65 -8.71 -3.87 6.14
C ASP A 65 -9.45 -4.57 7.30
N ILE A 66 -10.57 -3.99 7.73
CA ILE A 66 -11.44 -4.57 8.76
C ILE A 66 -12.33 -5.69 8.22
N ASN A 67 -12.59 -5.72 6.91
CA ASN A 67 -13.54 -6.64 6.27
C ASN A 67 -12.82 -7.87 5.69
N PRO A 68 -12.99 -9.07 6.28
CA PRO A 68 -12.34 -10.29 5.80
C PRO A 68 -12.75 -10.69 4.38
N ASN A 69 -14.00 -10.44 3.99
CA ASN A 69 -14.48 -10.73 2.64
C ASN A 69 -13.82 -9.82 1.61
N ARG A 70 -13.54 -8.55 1.99
CA ARG A 70 -12.80 -7.64 1.13
C ARG A 70 -11.36 -8.10 0.94
N LEU A 71 -10.71 -8.55 2.01
CA LEU A 71 -9.34 -9.09 1.93
C LEU A 71 -9.28 -10.33 1.02
N ARG A 72 -10.21 -11.28 1.19
CA ARG A 72 -10.29 -12.48 0.33
C ARG A 72 -10.46 -12.11 -1.15
N TYR A 73 -11.38 -11.20 -1.45
CA TYR A 73 -11.58 -10.71 -2.81
C TYR A 73 -10.30 -10.08 -3.41
N LEU A 74 -9.59 -9.26 -2.62
CA LEU A 74 -8.34 -8.65 -3.07
C LEU A 74 -7.25 -9.68 -3.35
N GLU A 75 -7.11 -10.68 -2.48
CA GLU A 75 -6.17 -11.77 -2.65
C GLU A 75 -6.43 -12.57 -3.95
N GLU A 76 -7.70 -12.88 -4.23
CA GLU A 76 -8.13 -13.55 -5.46
C GLU A 76 -7.79 -12.73 -6.71
N ILE A 77 -8.18 -11.45 -6.78
CA ILE A 77 -7.94 -10.63 -7.98
C ILE A 77 -6.46 -10.33 -8.22
N PHE A 78 -5.64 -10.29 -7.17
CA PHE A 78 -4.20 -10.07 -7.27
C PHE A 78 -3.40 -11.38 -7.35
N GLN A 79 -4.09 -12.53 -7.34
CA GLN A 79 -3.51 -13.87 -7.49
C GLN A 79 -2.43 -14.16 -6.45
N GLY A 80 -2.70 -13.81 -5.18
CA GLY A 80 -1.78 -14.03 -4.06
C GLY A 80 -0.52 -13.15 -4.05
N ARG A 81 -0.35 -12.22 -5.01
CA ARG A 81 0.81 -11.30 -5.05
C ARG A 81 0.74 -10.19 -3.98
N LEU A 82 -0.42 -10.01 -3.38
CA LEU A 82 -0.70 -9.02 -2.35
C LEU A 82 -0.79 -9.73 -0.99
N GLN A 83 -0.07 -9.23 0.02
CA GLN A 83 -0.30 -9.66 1.39
C GLN A 83 -1.54 -8.94 1.96
N THR A 84 -2.44 -9.69 2.59
CA THR A 84 -3.65 -9.15 3.23
C THR A 84 -3.58 -9.39 4.73
N LEU A 85 -3.97 -8.39 5.53
CA LEU A 85 -3.99 -8.49 7.00
C LEU A 85 -5.29 -7.89 7.55
N ILE A 86 -5.86 -8.54 8.57
CA ILE A 86 -6.97 -7.96 9.32
C ILE A 86 -6.48 -6.74 10.11
N SER A 87 -7.27 -5.67 10.06
CA SER A 87 -7.01 -4.43 10.78
C SER A 87 -7.15 -4.64 12.30
N ASN A 88 -6.01 -4.60 12.99
CA ASN A 88 -5.92 -4.54 14.44
C ASN A 88 -4.63 -3.79 14.82
N GLY A 89 -4.54 -3.36 16.09
CA GLY A 89 -3.42 -2.53 16.55
C GLY A 89 -2.05 -3.17 16.32
N TYR A 90 -1.94 -4.49 16.49
CA TYR A 90 -0.70 -5.23 16.27
C TYR A 90 -0.27 -5.21 14.80
N ASN A 91 -1.16 -5.59 13.89
CA ASN A 91 -0.88 -5.66 12.45
C ASN A 91 -0.55 -4.29 11.87
N ILE A 92 -1.30 -3.25 12.25
CA ILE A 92 -1.03 -1.88 11.81
C ILE A 92 0.35 -1.44 12.30
N THR A 93 0.62 -1.58 13.60
CA THR A 93 1.89 -1.12 14.20
C THR A 93 3.09 -1.78 13.52
N ARG A 94 3.03 -3.10 13.31
CA ARG A 94 4.10 -3.83 12.66
C ARG A 94 4.29 -3.42 11.20
N ALA A 95 3.22 -3.41 10.40
CA ALA A 95 3.30 -3.10 8.98
C ALA A 95 3.76 -1.66 8.72
N VAL A 96 3.25 -0.69 9.49
CA VAL A 96 3.64 0.72 9.38
C VAL A 96 5.11 0.91 9.73
N ARG A 97 5.61 0.25 10.78
CA ARG A 97 7.02 0.34 11.18
C ARG A 97 7.97 -0.18 10.10
N GLU A 98 7.55 -1.21 9.38
CA GLU A 98 8.34 -1.82 8.30
C GLU A 98 8.17 -1.12 6.95
N ALA A 99 7.20 -0.21 6.80
CA ALA A 99 6.88 0.41 5.52
C ALA A 99 7.93 1.42 5.07
N ASP A 100 8.28 1.38 3.79
CA ASP A 100 8.96 2.48 3.10
C ASP A 100 7.94 3.55 2.72
N LEU A 101 6.78 3.12 2.20
CA LEU A 101 5.67 3.98 1.85
C LEU A 101 4.39 3.50 2.57
N LEU A 102 3.74 4.42 3.28
CA LEU A 102 2.42 4.22 3.88
C LEU A 102 1.37 5.00 3.09
N ILE A 103 0.29 4.34 2.69
CA ILE A 103 -0.85 4.96 2.01
C ILE A 103 -2.10 4.81 2.88
N GLY A 104 -2.63 5.93 3.35
CA GLY A 104 -3.95 6.00 3.97
C GLY A 104 -5.04 5.99 2.89
N ALA A 105 -5.86 4.94 2.88
CA ALA A 105 -6.93 4.72 1.90
C ALA A 105 -8.27 4.37 2.57
N VAL A 106 -8.42 4.68 3.86
CA VAL A 106 -9.67 4.55 4.60
C VAL A 106 -10.58 5.73 4.25
N LEU A 107 -11.82 5.42 3.86
CA LEU A 107 -12.87 6.41 3.69
C LEU A 107 -14.05 5.98 4.56
N ILE A 108 -14.42 6.83 5.51
CA ILE A 108 -15.66 6.72 6.26
C ILE A 108 -16.59 7.81 5.72
N PRO A 109 -17.62 7.47 4.94
CA PRO A 109 -18.57 8.46 4.41
C PRO A 109 -19.16 9.31 5.54
N GLY A 110 -19.09 10.63 5.41
CA GLY A 110 -19.62 11.58 6.40
C GLY A 110 -18.71 11.85 7.60
N ALA A 111 -17.56 11.18 7.71
CA ALA A 111 -16.53 11.50 8.70
C ALA A 111 -15.35 12.22 8.06
N LYS A 112 -14.54 12.90 8.89
CA LYS A 112 -13.26 13.46 8.46
C LYS A 112 -12.36 12.32 8.02
N ALA A 113 -11.63 12.50 6.91
CA ALA A 113 -10.63 11.54 6.47
C ALA A 113 -9.63 11.31 7.63
N PRO A 114 -9.37 10.04 8.00
CA PRO A 114 -8.47 9.69 9.11
C PRO A 114 -6.99 9.90 8.76
#